data_AF-A0A519ME07-F1
#
_entry.id   AF-A0A519ME07-F1
#
_cell.length_a   1.000
_cell.length_b   1.000
_cell.length_c   1.000
_cell.angle_alpha   90.00
_cell.angle_beta   90.00
_cell.angle_gamma   90.00
#
_symmetry.space_group_name_H-M   'P 1'
#
loop_
_entity.id
_entity.type
_entity.pdbx_description
1 polymer ?
#
loop_
_entity_poly.entity_id
_entity_poly.type
_entity_poly.pdbx_seq_one_letter_code
_entity_poly.pdbx_strand_id
1 'polypeptide(L)' 'MDHLSFKTTHVNKANAQKAWVIIDASVAPLGRVCSQIANVLRGKHKPSFTPNS' A
#
# COMPACT_ATOMS: atom_id res chain seq x y z
N MET A 1 20.06 27.09 1.33
CA MET A 1 20.77 25.88 0.82
C MET A 1 20.06 24.68 1.41
N ASP A 2 19.96 23.59 0.68
CA ASP A 2 19.32 22.37 1.16
C ASP A 2 20.34 21.59 2.01
N HIS A 3 20.23 21.66 3.33
CA HIS A 3 21.28 21.23 4.27
C HIS A 3 21.23 19.74 4.65
N LEU A 4 20.26 18.98 4.14
CA LEU A 4 20.07 17.57 4.49
C LEU A 4 20.73 16.65 3.48
N SER A 5 21.81 15.99 3.89
CA SER A 5 22.57 15.03 3.07
C SER A 5 21.83 13.70 2.83
N PHE A 6 20.89 13.32 3.70
CA PHE A 6 20.08 12.09 3.56
C PHE A 6 18.60 12.42 3.68
N LYS A 7 17.80 11.88 2.75
CA LYS A 7 16.35 12.12 2.65
C LYS A 7 15.61 10.81 2.44
N THR A 8 14.45 10.67 3.08
CA THR A 8 13.55 9.55 2.83
C THR A 8 12.92 9.70 1.46
N THR A 9 13.00 8.65 0.64
CA THR A 9 12.40 8.63 -0.68
C THR A 9 10.92 8.28 -0.59
N HIS A 10 10.09 9.03 -1.32
CA HIS A 10 8.65 8.81 -1.40
C HIS A 10 8.28 8.26 -2.78
N VAL A 11 7.27 7.39 -2.83
CA VAL A 11 6.78 6.85 -4.10
C VAL A 11 5.87 7.88 -4.76
N ASN A 12 6.12 8.17 -6.04
CA ASN A 12 5.27 9.03 -6.86
C ASN A 12 4.27 8.21 -7.69
N LYS A 13 3.29 8.88 -8.31
CA LYS A 13 2.26 8.21 -9.13
C LYS A 13 2.82 7.44 -10.34
N ALA A 14 3.96 7.85 -10.87
CA ALA A 14 4.61 7.20 -12.01
C ALA A 14 5.27 5.86 -11.61
N ASN A 15 5.86 5.80 -10.42
CA ASN A 15 6.55 4.61 -9.90
C ASN A 15 5.62 3.69 -9.09
N ALA A 16 4.38 4.09 -8.86
CA ALA A 16 3.39 3.31 -8.14
C ALA A 16 2.93 2.11 -8.97
N GLN A 17 3.46 0.92 -8.67
CA GLN A 17 3.03 -0.33 -9.28
C GLN A 17 1.67 -0.78 -8.71
N LYS A 18 0.61 -0.59 -9.51
CA LYS A 18 -0.74 -1.08 -9.21
C LYS A 18 -0.98 -2.38 -9.98
N ALA A 19 -1.46 -3.39 -9.26
CA ALA A 19 -1.80 -4.69 -9.81
C ALA A 19 -3.26 -5.01 -9.50
N TRP A 20 -3.89 -5.78 -10.38
CA TRP A 20 -5.20 -6.37 -10.11
C TRP A 20 -5.03 -7.59 -9.21
N VAL A 21 -5.82 -7.64 -8.13
CA VAL A 21 -5.79 -8.71 -7.15
C VAL A 21 -7.15 -9.38 -7.11
N ILE A 22 -7.16 -10.71 -7.17
CA ILE A 22 -8.37 -11.53 -7.05
C ILE A 22 -8.36 -12.15 -5.65
N ILE A 23 -9.48 -12.07 -4.95
CA ILE A 23 -9.63 -12.55 -3.57
C ILE A 23 -10.81 -13.53 -3.53
N ASP A 24 -10.54 -14.76 -3.08
CA ASP A 24 -11.58 -15.72 -2.72
C ASP A 24 -11.95 -15.55 -1.23
N ALA A 25 -13.24 -15.42 -0.95
CA ALA A 25 -13.79 -15.21 0.38
C ALA A 25 -14.81 -16.30 0.79
N SER A 26 -14.85 -17.42 0.08
CA SER A 26 -15.88 -18.48 0.19
C SER A 26 -16.14 -19.00 1.61
N VAL A 27 -15.11 -19.11 2.45
CA VAL A 27 -15.19 -19.69 3.81
C VAL A 27 -14.74 -18.74 4.92
N ALA A 28 -14.51 -17.46 4.61
CA ALA A 28 -13.88 -16.54 5.53
C ALA A 28 -14.89 -15.56 6.18
N PRO A 29 -14.77 -15.27 7.50
CA PRO A 29 -15.65 -14.30 8.16
C PRO A 29 -15.50 -12.90 7.56
N LEU A 30 -16.63 -12.29 7.18
CA LEU A 30 -16.70 -11.02 6.43
C LEU A 30 -15.76 -9.95 7.01
N GLY A 31 -15.84 -9.67 8.32
CA GLY A 31 -15.04 -8.62 8.96
C GLY A 31 -13.53 -8.88 8.88
N ARG A 32 -13.10 -10.15 8.93
CA ARG A 32 -11.67 -10.51 8.81
C ARG A 32 -11.17 -10.28 7.38
N VAL A 33 -11.96 -10.70 6.39
CA VAL A 33 -11.64 -10.50 4.98
C VAL A 33 -11.57 -9.01 4.65
N CYS A 34 -12.61 -8.24 5.00
CA CYS A 34 -12.67 -6.81 4.74
C CYS A 34 -11.47 -6.05 5.34
N SER A 35 -11.05 -6.43 6.55
CA SER A 35 -9.89 -5.80 7.21
C SER A 35 -8.59 -6.04 6.43
N GLN A 36 -8.39 -7.26 5.90
CA GLN A 36 -7.22 -7.57 5.08
C GLN A 36 -7.27 -6.86 3.73
N ILE A 37 -8.43 -6.85 3.07
CA ILE A 37 -8.63 -6.13 1.80
C ILE A 37 -8.32 -4.65 1.97
N ALA A 38 -8.77 -4.02 3.06
CA ALA A 38 -8.47 -2.61 3.33
C ALA A 38 -6.96 -2.34 3.44
N ASN A 39 -6.18 -3.26 4.03
CA ASN A 39 -4.72 -3.16 4.12
C ASN A 39 -4.05 -3.33 2.75
N VAL A 40 -4.57 -4.22 1.91
CA VAL A 40 -4.09 -4.44 0.54
C VAL A 40 -4.37 -3.22 -0.34
N LEU A 41 -5.61 -2.72 -0.34
CA LEU A 41 -6.02 -1.53 -1.11
C LEU A 41 -5.24 -0.27 -0.69
N ARG A 42 -5.01 -0.10 0.62
CA ARG A 42 -4.19 1.01 1.12
C ARG A 42 -2.71 0.85 0.76
N GLY A 43 -2.25 -0.37 0.46
CA GLY A 43 -0.84 -0.64 0.15
C GLY A 43 0.10 -0.65 1.35
N LYS A 44 -0.43 -0.68 2.58
CA LYS A 44 0.37 -0.68 3.84
C LYS A 44 1.29 -1.91 3.98
N HIS A 45 1.03 -2.96 3.21
CA HIS A 45 1.87 -4.16 3.15
C HIS A 45 3.15 -3.94 2.32
N LYS A 46 3.25 -2.87 1.54
CA LYS A 46 4.43 -2.59 0.70
C LYS A 46 5.49 -1.84 1.50
N PRO A 47 6.79 -2.22 1.39
CA PRO A 47 7.87 -1.50 2.07
C PRO A 47 8.05 -0.07 1.55
N SER A 48 7.53 0.21 0.35
CA SER A 48 7.54 1.53 -0.28
C SER A 48 6.29 2.36 0.03
N PHE A 49 5.54 2.03 1.09
CA PHE A 49 4.31 2.72 1.44
C PHE A 49 4.58 4.20 1.75
N THR A 50 3.87 5.09 1.05
CA THR A 50 3.88 6.53 1.32
C THR A 50 2.45 6.95 1.70
N PRO A 51 2.21 7.55 2.88
CA PRO A 51 0.86 7.87 3.35
C PRO A 51 0.11 8.88 2.48
N ASN A 52 0.83 9.86 1.94
CA ASN A 52 0.30 10.95 1.11
C ASN A 52 1.04 10.92 -0.24
N SER A 53 0.36 10.55 -1.32
CA SER A 53 0.93 10.34 -2.66
C SER A 53 0.17 11.06 -3.76
#